data_AF-A0A6S7JJ65-F1
#
_entry.id   AF-A0A6S7JJ65-F1
#
_cell.length_a   1.000
_cell.length_b   1.000
_cell.length_c   1.000
_cell.angle_alpha   90.00
_cell.angle_beta   90.00
_cell.angle_gamma   90.00
#
_symmetry.space_group_name_H-M   'P 1'
#
loop_
_entity.id
_entity.type
_entity.pdbx_description
1 polymer ?
#
loop_
_entity_poly.entity_id
_entity_poly.type
_entity_poly.pdbx_seq_one_letter_code
_entity_poly.pdbx_strand_id
1 'polypeptide(L)'
;MWDKFHLYSLVASLVLYLADLVTDVYVAVQYRKNGDELWFVMTVFTLILSAVLVNIHATARLNASCKVRVLDCLTHFSMIHLFIGEICRRKKESDGDKAYPCGSRKHFSECDCDTCKKQLEESVRASLDMSYVRSVEAFTEDMPQSTLQVFAMFYKQSYPWYAVLSVALSFLSLLVSIYSFEKNYWILEIVIRNKNYIRPVNFPKRSAVVFVVWQTLRLLGRLSAFVGLSIASSSLTLAYYGVRWLFDVSVCLCMSIISLLTIYPLFFHVSNSYYVIMRNSTPRDIRCSNGFALIGMAFLFLIFHGLGGNKAITGEKKDELLGWYVAILVVNALAFVFQAIFYSSKCHPLKVTYRKWKKLQDRAGVGRMGILTCHETNTKTNVPIHSAD
;
A
#
# COMPACT_ATOMS: atom_id res chain seq x y z
N MET A 1 26.37 -2.92 -0.52
CA MET A 1 25.43 -4.05 -0.77
C MET A 1 23.98 -3.64 -0.46
N TRP A 2 23.50 -2.58 -1.12
CA TRP A 2 22.08 -2.26 -1.25
C TRP A 2 21.63 -2.92 -2.55
N ASP A 3 20.75 -3.88 -2.40
CA ASP A 3 20.90 -5.19 -3.04
C ASP A 3 20.48 -5.21 -4.53
N LYS A 4 21.12 -6.05 -5.35
CA LYS A 4 20.66 -6.37 -6.72
C LYS A 4 19.17 -6.74 -6.72
N PHE A 5 18.73 -7.36 -5.63
CA PHE A 5 17.33 -7.68 -5.33
C PHE A 5 16.38 -6.48 -5.40
N HIS A 6 16.77 -5.29 -4.95
CA HIS A 6 15.91 -4.10 -5.06
C HIS A 6 15.77 -3.63 -6.50
N LEU A 7 16.85 -3.66 -7.28
CA LEU A 7 16.78 -3.34 -8.69
C LEU A 7 15.89 -4.34 -9.43
N TYR A 8 16.05 -5.64 -9.15
CA TYR A 8 15.17 -6.67 -9.71
C TYR A 8 13.70 -6.46 -9.29
N SER A 9 13.44 -6.10 -8.04
CA SER A 9 12.08 -5.79 -7.57
C SER A 9 11.49 -4.56 -8.27
N LEU A 10 12.30 -3.55 -8.55
CA LEU A 10 11.88 -2.34 -9.26
C LEU A 10 11.57 -2.66 -10.74
N VAL A 11 12.45 -3.40 -11.40
CA VAL A 11 12.26 -3.84 -12.79
C VAL A 11 11.04 -4.76 -12.90
N ALA A 12 10.87 -5.69 -11.96
CA ALA A 12 9.69 -6.55 -11.92
C ALA A 12 8.40 -5.73 -11.74
N SER A 13 8.41 -4.71 -10.88
CA SER A 13 7.27 -3.79 -10.70
C SER A 13 6.95 -2.99 -11.96
N LEU A 14 7.97 -2.54 -12.70
CA LEU A 14 7.80 -1.88 -14.00
C LEU A 14 7.22 -2.84 -15.05
N VAL A 15 7.73 -4.07 -15.13
CA VAL A 15 7.22 -5.08 -16.08
C VAL A 15 5.77 -5.42 -15.76
N LEU A 16 5.43 -5.61 -14.48
CA LEU A 16 4.04 -5.86 -14.05
C LEU A 16 3.12 -4.69 -14.38
N TYR A 17 3.56 -3.46 -14.12
CA TYR A 17 2.83 -2.25 -14.50
C TYR A 17 2.53 -2.20 -16.01
N LEU A 18 3.54 -2.42 -16.85
CA LEU A 18 3.37 -2.41 -18.30
C LEU A 18 2.49 -3.56 -18.78
N ALA A 19 2.62 -4.74 -18.18
CA ALA A 19 1.80 -5.88 -18.51
C ALA A 19 0.33 -5.63 -18.19
N ASP A 20 0.03 -5.05 -17.03
CA ASP A 20 -1.33 -4.70 -16.59
C ASP A 20 -1.99 -3.74 -17.58
N LEU A 21 -1.32 -2.59 -17.84
CA LEU A 21 -1.78 -1.57 -18.79
C LEU A 21 -2.03 -2.16 -20.19
N VAL A 22 -1.11 -2.98 -20.69
CA VAL A 22 -1.28 -3.64 -22.01
C VAL A 22 -2.46 -4.59 -21.99
N THR A 23 -2.64 -5.38 -20.93
CA THR A 23 -3.78 -6.29 -20.84
C THR A 23 -5.11 -5.56 -20.73
N ASP A 24 -5.17 -4.41 -20.07
CA ASP A 24 -6.39 -3.62 -19.95
C ASP A 24 -6.81 -2.97 -21.27
N VAL A 25 -5.84 -2.42 -22.01
CA VAL A 25 -6.06 -1.94 -23.38
C VAL A 25 -6.53 -3.09 -24.27
N TYR A 26 -5.89 -4.26 -24.16
CA TYR A 26 -6.27 -5.43 -24.93
C TYR A 26 -7.71 -5.88 -24.62
N VAL A 27 -8.10 -5.92 -23.35
CA VAL A 27 -9.47 -6.26 -22.91
C VAL A 27 -10.48 -5.24 -23.46
N ALA A 28 -10.17 -3.95 -23.41
CA ALA A 28 -11.02 -2.91 -24.00
C ALA A 28 -11.24 -3.14 -25.51
N VAL A 29 -10.16 -3.41 -26.26
CA VAL A 29 -10.25 -3.72 -27.69
C VAL A 29 -11.11 -4.95 -27.95
N GLN A 30 -11.00 -6.00 -27.12
CA GLN A 30 -11.83 -7.19 -27.25
C GLN A 30 -13.31 -6.89 -26.97
N TYR A 31 -13.64 -6.08 -25.96
CA TYR A 31 -15.02 -5.65 -25.75
C TYR A 31 -15.57 -4.89 -26.96
N ARG A 32 -14.79 -3.99 -27.56
CA ARG A 32 -15.22 -3.29 -28.77
C ARG A 32 -15.44 -4.25 -29.95
N LYS A 33 -14.56 -5.23 -30.15
CA LYS A 33 -14.71 -6.24 -31.23
C LYS A 33 -15.93 -7.13 -31.05
N ASN A 34 -16.31 -7.42 -29.81
CA ASN A 34 -17.46 -8.25 -29.48
C ASN A 34 -18.79 -7.46 -29.45
N GLY A 35 -18.77 -6.15 -29.72
CA GLY A 35 -19.98 -5.29 -29.64
C GLY A 35 -20.39 -4.93 -28.21
N ASP A 36 -19.51 -5.16 -27.23
CA ASP A 36 -19.75 -4.92 -25.80
C ASP A 36 -19.46 -3.47 -25.42
N GLU A 37 -20.19 -2.52 -26.01
CA GLU A 37 -19.90 -1.09 -25.95
C GLU A 37 -19.83 -0.53 -24.53
N LEU A 38 -20.73 -0.94 -23.64
CA LEU A 38 -20.74 -0.48 -22.25
C LEU A 38 -19.44 -0.84 -21.53
N TRP A 39 -18.97 -2.08 -21.69
CA TRP A 39 -17.76 -2.58 -21.04
C TRP A 39 -16.50 -1.96 -21.61
N PHE A 40 -16.50 -1.71 -22.92
CA PHE A 40 -15.46 -0.93 -23.58
C PHE A 40 -15.36 0.48 -23.00
N VAL A 41 -16.48 1.22 -22.95
CA VAL A 41 -16.52 2.60 -22.42
C VAL A 41 -16.09 2.64 -20.96
N MET A 42 -16.58 1.73 -20.11
CA MET A 42 -16.21 1.69 -18.69
C MET A 42 -14.73 1.37 -18.48
N THR A 43 -14.16 0.48 -19.30
CA THR A 43 -12.73 0.13 -19.22
C THR A 43 -11.87 1.33 -19.62
N VAL A 44 -12.15 1.95 -20.77
CA VAL A 44 -11.41 3.12 -21.26
C VAL A 44 -11.55 4.31 -20.30
N PHE A 45 -12.75 4.53 -19.76
CA PHE A 45 -12.99 5.58 -18.78
C PHE A 45 -12.14 5.38 -17.52
N THR A 46 -12.12 4.16 -16.97
CA THR A 46 -11.29 3.83 -15.80
C THR A 46 -9.81 4.11 -16.07
N LEU A 47 -9.28 3.67 -17.22
CA LEU A 47 -7.89 3.91 -17.62
C LEU A 47 -7.56 5.40 -17.76
N ILE A 48 -8.42 6.19 -18.41
CA ILE A 48 -8.17 7.63 -18.59
C ILE A 48 -8.26 8.36 -17.25
N LEU A 49 -9.27 8.03 -16.43
CA LEU A 49 -9.47 8.66 -15.13
C LEU A 49 -8.31 8.35 -14.18
N SER A 50 -7.85 7.10 -14.12
CA SER A 50 -6.68 6.73 -13.31
C SER A 50 -5.44 7.50 -13.75
N ALA A 51 -5.17 7.58 -15.05
CA ALA A 51 -4.05 8.35 -15.61
C ALA A 51 -4.04 9.79 -15.09
N VAL A 52 -5.19 10.46 -15.19
CA VAL A 52 -5.35 11.86 -14.78
C VAL A 52 -5.11 12.01 -13.28
N LEU A 53 -5.71 11.15 -12.45
CA LEU A 53 -5.56 11.21 -11.00
C LEU A 53 -4.12 10.97 -10.55
N VAL A 54 -3.47 9.96 -11.13
CA VAL A 54 -2.07 9.63 -10.85
C VAL A 54 -1.15 10.76 -11.25
N ASN A 55 -1.38 11.38 -12.40
CA ASN A 55 -0.59 12.50 -12.87
C ASN A 55 -0.76 13.75 -11.97
N ILE A 56 -1.97 14.03 -11.48
CA ILE A 56 -2.21 15.08 -10.49
C ILE A 56 -1.42 14.78 -9.20
N HIS A 57 -1.51 13.56 -8.68
CA HIS A 57 -0.81 13.16 -7.45
C HIS A 57 0.72 13.18 -7.61
N ALA A 58 1.23 12.64 -8.71
CA ALA A 58 2.65 12.65 -9.03
C ALA A 58 3.15 14.10 -9.14
N THR A 59 2.43 14.97 -9.85
CA THR A 59 2.78 16.38 -9.99
C THR A 59 2.76 17.10 -8.65
N ALA A 60 1.70 16.96 -7.85
CA ALA A 60 1.58 17.59 -6.54
C ALA A 60 2.70 17.16 -5.56
N ARG A 61 3.12 15.89 -5.64
CA ARG A 61 4.16 15.33 -4.77
C ARG A 61 5.58 15.62 -5.26
N LEU A 62 5.80 15.66 -6.58
CA LEU A 62 7.13 15.79 -7.20
C LEU A 62 7.45 17.23 -7.64
N ASN A 63 6.49 18.15 -7.66
CA ASN A 63 6.67 19.56 -8.04
C ASN A 63 7.63 20.36 -7.15
N ALA A 64 8.22 19.76 -6.11
CA ALA A 64 9.38 20.34 -5.46
C ALA A 64 10.63 20.35 -6.38
N SER A 65 10.66 19.64 -7.51
CA SER A 65 11.89 19.56 -8.33
C SER A 65 11.74 19.36 -9.86
N CYS A 66 10.56 19.12 -10.43
CA CYS A 66 10.41 18.90 -11.88
C CYS A 66 9.29 19.73 -12.52
N LYS A 67 9.65 20.60 -13.48
CA LYS A 67 8.69 21.28 -14.37
C LYS A 67 8.20 20.27 -15.43
N VAL A 68 7.17 19.49 -15.11
CA VAL A 68 6.54 18.58 -16.06
C VAL A 68 5.62 19.38 -17.00
N ARG A 69 5.70 19.14 -18.32
CA ARG A 69 4.80 19.81 -19.29
C ARG A 69 3.42 19.16 -19.22
N VAL A 70 2.36 19.95 -19.40
CA VAL A 70 0.95 19.49 -19.34
C VAL A 70 0.66 18.29 -20.25
N LEU A 71 1.36 18.17 -21.38
CA LEU A 71 1.22 17.03 -22.29
C LEU A 71 1.74 15.71 -21.68
N ASP A 72 2.81 15.77 -20.88
CA ASP A 72 3.33 14.60 -20.17
C ASP A 72 2.35 14.18 -19.06
N CYS A 73 1.60 15.12 -18.48
CA CYS A 73 0.53 14.87 -17.51
C CYS A 73 -0.75 14.26 -18.10
N LEU A 74 -0.93 14.23 -19.42
CA LEU A 74 -2.07 13.55 -20.07
C LEU A 74 -1.76 12.11 -20.44
N THR A 75 -0.49 11.73 -20.37
CA THR A 75 0.00 10.40 -20.74
C THR A 75 0.45 9.64 -19.49
N HIS A 76 0.19 8.34 -19.42
CA HIS A 76 0.76 7.43 -18.40
C HIS A 76 2.32 7.41 -18.36
N PHE A 77 2.99 8.21 -19.20
CA PHE A 77 4.44 8.35 -19.22
C PHE A 77 5.01 8.85 -17.89
N SER A 78 4.27 9.56 -17.03
CA SER A 78 4.80 10.00 -15.73
C SER A 78 5.26 8.84 -14.85
N MET A 79 4.52 7.71 -14.84
CA MET A 79 4.92 6.53 -14.09
C MET A 79 6.16 5.89 -14.68
N ILE A 80 6.23 5.78 -16.01
CA ILE A 80 7.42 5.28 -16.72
C ILE A 80 8.63 6.18 -16.42
N HIS A 81 8.45 7.51 -16.46
CA HIS A 81 9.46 8.48 -16.10
C HIS A 81 9.92 8.34 -14.65
N LEU A 82 9.01 8.06 -13.71
CA LEU A 82 9.35 7.79 -12.31
C LEU A 82 10.20 6.51 -12.17
N PHE A 83 9.84 5.43 -12.86
CA PHE A 83 10.65 4.21 -12.89
C PHE A 83 12.04 4.45 -13.48
N ILE A 84 12.12 5.11 -14.64
CA ILE A 84 13.40 5.46 -15.27
C ILE A 84 14.23 6.35 -14.35
N GLY A 85 13.61 7.37 -13.75
CA GLY A 85 14.24 8.28 -12.81
C GLY A 85 14.83 7.56 -11.61
N GLU A 86 14.08 6.61 -11.03
CA GLU A 86 14.54 5.77 -9.92
C GLU A 86 15.67 4.82 -10.33
N ILE A 87 15.59 4.19 -11.50
CA ILE A 87 16.67 3.34 -12.05
C ILE A 87 17.95 4.17 -12.26
N CYS A 88 17.82 5.34 -12.89
CA CYS A 88 18.94 6.25 -13.13
C CYS A 88 19.53 6.78 -11.82
N ARG A 89 18.69 7.15 -10.84
CA ARG A 89 19.12 7.58 -9.51
C ARG A 89 19.93 6.49 -8.82
N ARG A 90 19.44 5.25 -8.84
CA ARG A 90 20.16 4.10 -8.25
C ARG A 90 21.48 3.80 -8.95
N LYS A 91 21.52 3.90 -10.28
CA LYS A 91 22.78 3.76 -11.01
C LYS A 91 23.79 4.84 -10.58
N LYS A 92 23.35 6.09 -10.44
CA LYS A 92 24.18 7.20 -9.91
C LYS A 92 24.59 7.01 -8.46
N GLU A 93 23.78 6.34 -7.64
CA GLU A 93 24.12 6.05 -6.24
C GLU A 93 25.03 4.83 -6.08
N SER A 94 25.08 3.94 -7.07
CA SER A 94 25.99 2.80 -7.09
C SER A 94 27.44 3.21 -7.36
N ASP A 95 27.64 4.30 -8.12
CA ASP A 95 28.96 4.66 -8.67
C ASP A 95 29.36 6.10 -8.30
N GLY A 96 30.67 6.35 -8.18
CA GLY A 96 31.25 7.70 -8.05
C GLY A 96 31.02 8.41 -6.71
N ASP A 97 31.01 9.74 -6.72
CA ASP A 97 31.01 10.57 -5.51
C ASP A 97 29.75 10.42 -4.66
N LYS A 98 28.61 10.03 -5.26
CA LYS A 98 27.36 9.78 -4.53
C LYS A 98 27.38 8.45 -3.77
N ALA A 99 28.11 7.45 -4.28
CA ALA A 99 28.34 6.22 -3.56
C ALA A 99 29.21 6.47 -2.31
N TYR A 100 30.12 7.46 -2.39
CA TYR A 100 31.14 7.75 -1.38
C TYR A 100 31.16 9.25 -0.99
N PRO A 101 30.05 9.82 -0.47
CA PRO A 101 29.91 11.27 -0.31
C PRO A 101 30.82 11.85 0.78
N CYS A 102 31.42 11.01 1.61
CA CYS A 102 32.41 11.40 2.62
C CYS A 102 33.86 11.07 2.22
N GLY A 103 34.10 10.65 0.96
CA GLY A 103 35.42 10.22 0.48
C GLY A 103 35.90 8.88 1.05
N SER A 104 35.11 8.21 1.90
CA SER A 104 35.47 6.90 2.44
C SER A 104 35.36 5.80 1.37
N ARG A 105 36.14 4.72 1.50
CA ARG A 105 35.99 3.52 0.65
C ARG A 105 34.68 2.75 0.89
N LYS A 106 33.90 3.13 1.91
CA LYS A 106 32.63 2.49 2.26
C LYS A 106 31.49 3.22 1.58
N HIS A 107 30.62 2.45 0.92
CA HIS A 107 29.40 2.96 0.32
C HIS A 107 28.56 3.71 1.36
N PHE A 108 27.82 4.76 0.99
CA PHE A 108 27.06 5.57 1.95
C PHE A 108 26.16 4.71 2.82
N SER A 109 25.55 3.65 2.28
CA SER A 109 24.72 2.70 3.02
C SER A 109 25.44 1.86 4.09
N GLU A 110 26.76 1.95 4.20
CA GLU A 110 27.61 1.20 5.13
C GLU A 110 28.48 2.12 6.01
N CYS A 111 28.50 3.42 5.72
CA CYS A 111 29.23 4.43 6.49
C CYS A 111 28.33 5.10 7.53
N ASP A 112 28.90 5.39 8.71
CA ASP A 112 28.17 5.91 9.88
C ASP A 112 28.31 7.44 10.07
N CYS A 113 28.93 8.14 9.12
CA CYS A 113 29.03 9.60 9.21
C CYS A 113 27.71 10.29 8.87
N ASP A 114 27.53 11.51 9.38
CA ASP A 114 26.30 12.31 9.17
C ASP A 114 26.00 12.57 7.70
N THR A 115 27.02 12.81 6.87
CA THR A 115 26.85 13.01 5.42
C THR A 115 26.27 11.76 4.75
N CYS A 116 26.81 10.57 5.04
CA CYS A 116 26.30 9.30 4.52
C CYS A 116 24.91 8.93 5.09
N LYS A 117 24.55 9.47 6.26
CA LYS A 117 23.22 9.32 6.85
C LYS A 117 22.17 10.20 6.17
N LYS A 118 22.50 11.47 5.92
CA LYS A 118 21.65 12.36 5.13
C LYS A 118 21.42 11.80 3.72
N GLN A 119 22.48 11.35 3.04
CA GLN A 119 22.36 10.72 1.72
C GLN A 119 21.49 9.46 1.74
N LEU A 120 21.62 8.62 2.78
CA LEU A 120 20.77 7.44 2.93
C LEU A 120 19.30 7.82 3.14
N GLU A 121 19.03 8.79 4.01
CA GLU A 121 17.69 9.27 4.29
C GLU A 121 17.02 9.84 3.04
N GLU A 122 17.74 10.65 2.26
CA GLU A 122 17.27 11.17 0.97
C GLU A 122 16.97 10.04 -0.04
N SER A 123 17.87 9.04 -0.14
CA SER A 123 17.70 7.89 -1.04
C SER A 123 16.48 7.03 -0.66
N VAL A 124 16.23 6.86 0.64
CA VAL A 124 15.06 6.13 1.15
C VAL A 124 13.78 6.92 0.92
N ARG A 125 13.77 8.24 1.19
CA ARG A 125 12.61 9.10 0.94
C ARG A 125 12.20 9.10 -0.54
N ALA A 126 13.17 9.22 -1.44
CA ALA A 126 12.92 9.14 -2.88
C ALA A 126 12.29 7.79 -3.28
N SER A 127 12.79 6.68 -2.72
CA SER A 127 12.21 5.34 -2.96
C SER A 127 10.78 5.21 -2.43
N LEU A 128 10.49 5.83 -1.28
CA LEU A 128 9.16 5.85 -0.67
C LEU A 128 8.19 6.67 -1.50
N ASP A 129 8.55 7.89 -1.92
CA ASP A 129 7.69 8.74 -2.74
C ASP A 129 7.33 8.05 -4.06
N MET A 130 8.29 7.38 -4.70
CA MET A 130 8.02 6.58 -5.91
C MET A 130 7.05 5.41 -5.64
N SER A 131 7.26 4.66 -4.55
CA SER A 131 6.37 3.54 -4.18
C SER A 131 4.98 4.00 -3.77
N TYR A 132 4.88 5.20 -3.22
CA TYR A 132 3.61 5.84 -2.88
C TYR A 132 2.83 6.18 -4.15
N VAL A 133 3.44 6.84 -5.13
CA VAL A 133 2.77 7.15 -6.40
C VAL A 133 2.33 5.86 -7.10
N ARG A 134 3.17 4.81 -7.13
CA ARG A 134 2.77 3.50 -7.65
C ARG A 134 1.60 2.88 -6.90
N SER A 135 1.51 3.08 -5.60
CA SER A 135 0.39 2.58 -4.81
C SER A 135 -0.89 3.35 -5.07
N VAL A 136 -0.81 4.67 -5.20
CA VAL A 136 -1.95 5.48 -5.63
C VAL A 136 -2.46 5.00 -6.97
N GLU A 137 -1.56 4.81 -7.94
CA GLU A 137 -1.90 4.33 -9.27
C GLU A 137 -2.56 2.95 -9.24
N ALA A 138 -1.98 1.96 -8.57
CA ALA A 138 -2.57 0.63 -8.42
C ALA A 138 -3.97 0.65 -7.77
N PHE A 139 -4.21 1.60 -6.86
CA PHE A 139 -5.53 1.75 -6.24
C PHE A 139 -6.54 2.49 -7.12
N THR A 140 -6.09 3.39 -7.99
CA THR A 140 -6.96 4.13 -8.91
C THR A 140 -7.20 3.40 -10.24
N GLU A 141 -6.33 2.45 -10.61
CA GLU A 141 -6.36 1.71 -11.88
C GLU A 141 -6.63 0.22 -11.63
N ASP A 142 -5.63 -0.53 -11.16
CA ASP A 142 -5.63 -1.99 -11.07
C ASP A 142 -6.82 -2.53 -10.25
N MET A 143 -7.14 -1.89 -9.12
CA MET A 143 -8.25 -2.34 -8.28
C MET A 143 -9.62 -2.13 -8.95
N PRO A 144 -9.99 -0.92 -9.41
CA PRO A 144 -11.24 -0.70 -10.15
C PRO A 144 -11.34 -1.56 -11.40
N GLN A 145 -10.23 -1.70 -12.12
CA GLN A 145 -10.16 -2.45 -13.36
C GLN A 145 -10.35 -3.94 -13.14
N SER A 146 -9.61 -4.56 -12.21
CA SER A 146 -9.84 -5.97 -11.83
C SER A 146 -11.27 -6.22 -11.35
N THR A 147 -11.83 -5.28 -10.58
CA THR A 147 -13.22 -5.34 -10.11
C THR A 147 -14.21 -5.29 -11.28
N LEU A 148 -14.00 -4.38 -12.24
CA LEU A 148 -14.80 -4.24 -13.45
C LEU A 148 -14.74 -5.50 -14.31
N GLN A 149 -13.54 -6.08 -14.51
CA GLN A 149 -13.37 -7.28 -15.31
C GLN A 149 -14.02 -8.51 -14.68
N VAL A 150 -13.86 -8.69 -13.37
CA VAL A 150 -14.55 -9.76 -12.65
C VAL A 150 -16.06 -9.58 -12.79
N PHE A 151 -16.57 -8.37 -12.60
CA PHE A 151 -17.99 -8.10 -12.77
C PHE A 151 -18.50 -8.41 -14.19
N ALA A 152 -17.75 -7.98 -15.22
CA ALA A 152 -18.09 -8.26 -16.62
C ALA A 152 -18.16 -9.76 -16.92
N MET A 153 -17.20 -10.55 -16.39
CA MET A 153 -17.18 -12.00 -16.54
C MET A 153 -18.40 -12.67 -15.89
N PHE A 154 -18.75 -12.26 -14.67
CA PHE A 154 -19.93 -12.77 -13.97
C PHE A 154 -21.24 -12.37 -14.67
N TYR A 155 -21.35 -11.11 -15.11
CA TYR A 155 -22.54 -10.62 -15.80
C TYR A 155 -22.80 -11.36 -17.11
N LYS A 156 -21.76 -11.59 -17.92
CA LYS A 156 -21.85 -12.32 -19.19
C LYS A 156 -21.85 -13.83 -19.06
N GLN A 157 -21.57 -14.35 -17.86
CA GLN A 157 -21.30 -15.77 -17.62
C GLN A 157 -20.23 -16.35 -18.57
N SER A 158 -19.23 -15.53 -18.91
CA SER A 158 -18.15 -15.88 -19.83
C SER A 158 -16.82 -15.47 -19.22
N TYR A 159 -15.85 -16.37 -19.24
CA TYR A 159 -14.54 -16.21 -18.62
C TYR A 159 -13.43 -16.24 -19.67
N PRO A 160 -13.39 -15.26 -20.58
CA PRO A 160 -12.36 -15.25 -21.61
C PRO A 160 -10.97 -15.13 -20.96
N TRP A 161 -10.01 -15.88 -21.49
CA TRP A 161 -8.66 -15.97 -20.92
C TRP A 161 -8.00 -14.60 -20.72
N TYR A 162 -8.30 -13.63 -21.58
CA TYR A 162 -7.71 -12.30 -21.53
C TYR A 162 -8.24 -11.46 -20.36
N ALA A 163 -9.51 -11.61 -19.97
CA ALA A 163 -10.07 -10.93 -18.82
C ALA A 163 -9.55 -11.55 -17.51
N VAL A 164 -9.44 -12.89 -17.48
CA VAL A 164 -8.81 -13.61 -16.36
C VAL A 164 -7.36 -13.18 -16.18
N LEU A 165 -6.61 -13.04 -17.28
CA LEU A 165 -5.22 -12.60 -17.25
C LEU A 165 -5.08 -11.15 -16.75
N SER A 166 -5.91 -10.22 -17.24
CA SER A 166 -5.93 -8.83 -16.74
C SER A 166 -6.20 -8.80 -15.23
N VAL A 167 -7.25 -9.48 -14.74
CA VAL A 167 -7.53 -9.58 -13.29
C VAL A 167 -6.34 -10.11 -12.49
N ALA A 168 -5.66 -11.15 -13.00
CA ALA A 168 -4.51 -11.74 -12.32
C ALA A 168 -3.30 -10.78 -12.28
N LEU A 169 -3.04 -10.06 -13.38
CA LEU A 169 -1.96 -9.08 -13.45
C LEU A 169 -2.25 -7.87 -12.57
N SER A 170 -3.45 -7.31 -12.63
CA SER A 170 -3.88 -6.21 -11.76
C SER A 170 -3.77 -6.57 -10.28
N PHE A 171 -4.17 -7.80 -9.92
CA PHE A 171 -4.04 -8.29 -8.54
C PHE A 171 -2.57 -8.38 -8.10
N LEU A 172 -1.71 -8.94 -8.95
CA LEU A 172 -0.28 -9.08 -8.65
C LEU A 172 0.42 -7.72 -8.59
N SER A 173 0.06 -6.83 -9.50
CA SER A 173 0.49 -5.44 -9.59
C SER A 173 0.17 -4.68 -8.29
N LEU A 174 -1.09 -4.73 -7.84
CA LEU A 174 -1.55 -4.15 -6.58
C LEU A 174 -0.79 -4.73 -5.36
N LEU A 175 -0.61 -6.05 -5.31
CA LEU A 175 0.10 -6.72 -4.23
C LEU A 175 1.57 -6.27 -4.13
N VAL A 176 2.26 -6.19 -5.27
CA VAL A 176 3.65 -5.73 -5.35
C VAL A 176 3.77 -4.26 -4.97
N SER A 177 2.80 -3.43 -5.36
CA SER A 177 2.79 -2.02 -4.99
C SER A 177 2.63 -1.82 -3.48
N ILE A 178 1.63 -2.46 -2.86
CA ILE A 178 1.39 -2.41 -1.41
C ILE A 178 2.64 -2.87 -0.65
N TYR A 179 3.24 -3.98 -1.07
CA TYR A 179 4.47 -4.48 -0.47
C TYR A 179 5.64 -3.50 -0.58
N SER A 180 5.84 -2.91 -1.76
CA SER A 180 6.94 -1.97 -2.00
C SER A 180 6.80 -0.70 -1.16
N PHE A 181 5.59 -0.17 -1.06
CA PHE A 181 5.29 0.99 -0.23
C PHE A 181 5.52 0.71 1.26
N GLU A 182 4.95 -0.35 1.80
CA GLU A 182 5.12 -0.72 3.22
C GLU A 182 6.59 -0.99 3.57
N LYS A 183 7.30 -1.69 2.68
CA LYS A 183 8.72 -1.96 2.83
C LYS A 183 9.52 -0.66 2.92
N ASN A 184 9.34 0.26 1.97
CA ASN A 184 10.11 1.51 1.92
C ASN A 184 9.74 2.45 3.08
N TYR A 185 8.47 2.46 3.48
CA TYR A 185 8.02 3.20 4.65
C TYR A 185 8.70 2.69 5.92
N TRP A 186 8.74 1.38 6.11
CA TRP A 186 9.40 0.77 7.24
C TRP A 186 10.90 1.06 7.29
N ILE A 187 11.58 1.02 6.14
CA ILE A 187 13.00 1.37 6.05
C ILE A 187 13.20 2.83 6.48
N LEU A 188 12.36 3.75 6.00
CA LEU A 188 12.42 5.16 6.38
C LEU A 188 12.26 5.35 7.88
N GLU A 189 11.27 4.68 8.47
CA GLU A 189 10.97 4.83 9.89
C GLU A 189 12.14 4.39 10.79
N ILE A 190 12.87 3.34 10.37
CA ILE A 190 14.09 2.92 11.06
C ILE A 190 15.20 3.94 10.93
N VAL A 191 15.41 4.45 9.71
CA VAL A 191 16.48 5.42 9.43
C VAL A 191 16.25 6.72 10.20
N ILE A 192 15.00 7.19 10.31
CA ILE A 192 14.65 8.43 11.01
C ILE A 192 14.66 8.24 12.53
N ARG A 193 13.93 7.23 13.06
CA ARG A 193 13.73 7.13 14.52
C ARG A 193 14.99 6.74 15.28
N ASN A 194 15.91 6.04 14.65
CA ASN A 194 16.96 5.35 15.36
C ASN A 194 18.32 5.97 15.02
N LYS A 195 18.72 7.00 15.78
CA LYS A 195 19.93 7.79 15.53
C LYS A 195 21.21 6.94 15.48
N ASN A 196 21.24 5.83 16.25
CA ASN A 196 22.37 4.92 16.41
C ASN A 196 22.18 3.58 15.67
N TYR A 197 21.39 3.59 14.59
CA TYR A 197 21.09 2.37 13.85
C TYR A 197 22.30 1.88 13.04
N ILE A 198 22.63 0.59 13.23
CA ILE A 198 23.74 -0.08 12.54
C ILE A 198 23.20 -0.73 11.26
N ARG A 199 23.72 -0.29 10.11
CA ARG A 199 23.36 -0.69 8.73
C ARG A 199 23.87 -2.11 8.39
N PRO A 200 23.31 -2.83 7.38
CA PRO A 200 22.25 -2.46 6.43
C PRO A 200 20.81 -2.77 6.90
N VAL A 201 19.85 -1.92 6.49
CA VAL A 201 18.41 -2.10 6.74
C VAL A 201 17.80 -3.04 5.70
N ASN A 202 17.53 -4.28 6.08
CA ASN A 202 16.79 -5.23 5.23
C ASN A 202 15.45 -5.59 5.86
N PHE A 203 14.39 -5.56 5.05
CA PHE A 203 13.08 -6.06 5.47
C PHE A 203 13.18 -7.57 5.72
N PRO A 204 12.86 -8.07 6.93
CA PRO A 204 13.12 -9.49 7.24
C PRO A 204 12.29 -10.41 6.34
N LYS A 205 12.93 -11.41 5.72
CA LYS A 205 12.27 -12.33 4.76
C LYS A 205 11.01 -13.00 5.31
N ARG A 206 11.03 -13.44 6.59
CA ARG A 206 9.85 -14.04 7.25
C ARG A 206 8.70 -13.04 7.38
N SER A 207 9.02 -11.79 7.72
CA SER A 207 8.03 -10.71 7.78
C SER A 207 7.44 -10.42 6.41
N ALA A 208 8.27 -10.45 5.35
CA ALA A 208 7.81 -10.25 3.97
C ALA A 208 6.79 -11.31 3.58
N VAL A 209 7.10 -12.60 3.80
CA VAL A 209 6.19 -13.70 3.45
C VAL A 209 4.85 -13.58 4.20
N VAL A 210 4.89 -13.38 5.52
CA VAL A 210 3.67 -13.24 6.33
C VAL A 210 2.85 -12.03 5.87
N PHE A 211 3.50 -10.91 5.57
CA PHE A 211 2.84 -9.71 5.07
C PHE A 211 2.18 -9.95 3.70
N VAL A 212 2.91 -10.54 2.76
CA VAL A 212 2.39 -10.82 1.42
C VAL A 212 1.18 -11.75 1.49
N VAL A 213 1.28 -12.86 2.24
CA VAL A 213 0.16 -13.79 2.44
C VAL A 213 -1.04 -13.09 3.07
N TRP A 214 -0.82 -12.26 4.10
CA TRP A 214 -1.87 -11.47 4.72
C TRP A 214 -2.57 -10.55 3.70
N GLN A 215 -1.81 -9.78 2.92
CA GLN A 215 -2.39 -8.87 1.94
C GLN A 215 -3.10 -9.62 0.82
N THR A 216 -2.55 -10.73 0.34
CA THR A 216 -3.22 -11.60 -0.65
C THR A 216 -4.58 -12.07 -0.14
N LEU A 217 -4.65 -12.60 1.09
CA LEU A 217 -5.91 -13.04 1.69
C LEU A 217 -6.90 -11.88 1.85
N ARG A 218 -6.42 -10.69 2.25
CA ARG A 218 -7.26 -9.50 2.40
C ARG A 218 -7.83 -9.02 1.07
N LEU A 219 -7.02 -9.01 0.01
CA LEU A 219 -7.44 -8.62 -1.33
C LEU A 219 -8.42 -9.64 -1.91
N LEU A 220 -8.15 -10.94 -1.76
CA LEU A 220 -9.07 -12.01 -2.17
C LEU A 220 -10.40 -11.90 -1.42
N GLY A 221 -10.38 -11.70 -0.10
CA GLY A 221 -11.59 -11.56 0.70
C GLY A 221 -12.46 -10.38 0.25
N ARG A 222 -11.83 -9.28 -0.18
CA ARG A 222 -12.53 -8.11 -0.74
C ARG A 222 -13.10 -8.40 -2.13
N LEU A 223 -12.32 -9.02 -3.00
CA LEU A 223 -12.77 -9.38 -4.34
C LEU A 223 -13.95 -10.35 -4.27
N SER A 224 -13.86 -11.39 -3.43
CA SER A 224 -14.95 -12.34 -3.19
C SER A 224 -16.18 -11.65 -2.59
N ALA A 225 -16.00 -10.70 -1.66
CA ALA A 225 -17.13 -9.94 -1.12
C ALA A 225 -17.82 -9.09 -2.18
N PHE A 226 -17.05 -8.43 -3.05
CA PHE A 226 -17.59 -7.67 -4.17
C PHE A 226 -18.38 -8.56 -5.13
N VAL A 227 -17.83 -9.73 -5.49
CA VAL A 227 -18.51 -10.73 -6.33
C VAL A 227 -19.80 -11.22 -5.68
N GLY A 228 -19.72 -11.67 -4.42
CA GLY A 228 -20.87 -12.20 -3.70
C GLY A 228 -22.00 -11.18 -3.57
N LEU A 229 -21.66 -9.92 -3.28
CA LEU A 229 -22.63 -8.82 -3.24
C LEU A 229 -23.22 -8.52 -4.62
N SER A 230 -22.40 -8.52 -5.67
CA SER A 230 -22.87 -8.28 -7.05
C SER A 230 -23.83 -9.37 -7.52
N ILE A 231 -23.64 -10.62 -7.09
CA ILE A 231 -24.57 -11.72 -7.33
C ILE A 231 -25.86 -11.54 -6.52
N ALA A 232 -25.74 -11.09 -5.26
CA ALA A 232 -26.86 -10.94 -4.35
C ALA A 232 -27.78 -9.75 -4.69
N SER A 233 -27.25 -8.70 -5.32
CA SER A 233 -28.00 -7.48 -5.58
C SER A 233 -28.38 -7.29 -7.04
N SER A 234 -29.62 -6.90 -7.29
CA SER A 234 -30.01 -6.33 -8.59
C SER A 234 -29.23 -5.04 -8.89
N SER A 235 -29.18 -4.66 -10.16
CA SER A 235 -28.35 -3.60 -10.79
C SER A 235 -28.23 -2.25 -10.04
N LEU A 236 -29.13 -1.95 -9.12
CA LEU A 236 -29.17 -0.70 -8.33
C LEU A 236 -28.01 -0.57 -7.33
N THR A 237 -27.58 -1.70 -6.76
CA THR A 237 -26.48 -1.72 -5.79
C THR A 237 -25.13 -1.49 -6.49
N LEU A 238 -25.04 -1.82 -7.78
CA LEU A 238 -23.89 -1.52 -8.62
C LEU A 238 -23.71 -0.02 -8.86
N ALA A 239 -24.81 0.67 -9.16
CA ALA A 239 -24.84 2.12 -9.26
C ALA A 239 -24.48 2.76 -7.92
N TYR A 240 -25.00 2.24 -6.80
CA TYR A 240 -24.61 2.69 -5.47
C TYR A 240 -23.11 2.52 -5.21
N TYR A 241 -22.52 1.35 -5.49
CA TYR A 241 -21.09 1.11 -5.25
C TYR A 241 -20.18 1.85 -6.24
N GLY A 242 -20.57 1.99 -7.51
CA GLY A 242 -19.86 2.80 -8.50
C GLY A 242 -19.88 4.28 -8.15
N VAL A 243 -21.04 4.83 -7.77
CA VAL A 243 -21.18 6.21 -7.27
C VAL A 243 -20.41 6.37 -5.96
N ARG A 244 -20.44 5.39 -5.07
CA ARG A 244 -19.71 5.41 -3.80
C ARG A 244 -18.20 5.40 -4.01
N TRP A 245 -17.71 4.56 -4.91
CA TRP A 245 -16.31 4.48 -5.29
C TRP A 245 -15.85 5.80 -5.94
N LEU A 246 -16.64 6.36 -6.86
CA LEU A 246 -16.39 7.70 -7.43
C LEU A 246 -16.39 8.77 -6.34
N PHE A 247 -17.29 8.69 -5.35
CA PHE A 247 -17.32 9.60 -4.20
C PHE A 247 -16.09 9.43 -3.32
N ASP A 248 -15.63 8.21 -3.05
CA ASP A 248 -14.45 7.91 -2.23
C ASP A 248 -13.15 8.34 -2.93
N VAL A 249 -13.06 8.21 -4.25
CA VAL A 249 -11.97 8.74 -5.08
C VAL A 249 -11.98 10.28 -5.10
N SER A 250 -13.17 10.89 -5.19
CA SER A 250 -13.35 12.35 -5.14
C SER A 250 -13.10 12.93 -3.74
N VAL A 251 -13.42 12.19 -2.68
CA VAL A 251 -13.20 12.58 -1.28
C VAL A 251 -11.75 12.35 -0.85
N CYS A 252 -11.00 11.44 -1.49
CA CYS A 252 -9.53 11.41 -1.36
C CYS A 252 -8.86 12.73 -1.81
N LEU A 253 -9.49 13.51 -2.70
CA LEU A 253 -9.03 14.84 -3.11
C LEU A 253 -9.43 15.96 -2.11
N CYS A 254 -10.41 15.73 -1.22
CA CYS A 254 -11.00 16.74 -0.31
C CYS A 254 -11.12 16.23 1.15
N MET A 255 -9.99 16.11 1.83
CA MET A 255 -9.81 16.17 3.30
C MET A 255 -10.47 15.15 4.25
N SER A 256 -9.76 15.03 5.39
CA SER A 256 -10.13 14.39 6.64
C SER A 256 -11.54 14.76 7.15
N ILE A 257 -12.08 13.90 8.02
CA ILE A 257 -13.30 14.05 8.86
C ILE A 257 -14.56 13.35 8.33
N ILE A 258 -14.90 13.36 7.03
CA ILE A 258 -16.08 12.62 6.53
C ILE A 258 -15.81 11.11 6.36
N SER A 259 -14.55 10.71 6.13
CA SER A 259 -14.12 9.31 6.10
C SER A 259 -14.36 8.53 7.41
N LEU A 260 -14.75 9.24 8.49
CA LEU A 260 -15.07 8.66 9.80
C LEU A 260 -16.49 8.08 9.86
N LEU A 261 -17.42 8.55 9.00
CA LEU A 261 -18.86 8.30 9.17
C LEU A 261 -19.42 7.21 8.27
N THR A 262 -18.59 6.54 7.47
CA THR A 262 -19.10 5.48 6.60
C THR A 262 -18.26 4.22 6.62
N ILE A 263 -18.96 3.09 6.73
CA ILE A 263 -18.44 1.81 7.25
C ILE A 263 -17.48 1.11 6.27
N TYR A 264 -17.43 1.54 5.01
CA TYR A 264 -16.55 0.96 3.98
C TYR A 264 -15.17 1.64 3.89
N PRO A 265 -15.06 2.97 4.02
CA PRO A 265 -13.79 3.64 4.32
C PRO A 265 -13.07 3.02 5.52
N LEU A 266 -13.76 2.57 6.59
CA LEU A 266 -13.08 1.90 7.71
C LEU A 266 -12.24 0.68 7.26
N PHE A 267 -12.66 -0.06 6.23
CA PHE A 267 -11.90 -1.20 5.72
C PHE A 267 -10.76 -0.81 4.78
N PHE A 268 -10.89 0.27 4.02
CA PHE A 268 -9.88 0.75 3.06
C PHE A 268 -8.86 1.69 3.74
N HIS A 269 -9.36 2.63 4.53
CA HIS A 269 -8.57 3.46 5.43
C HIS A 269 -7.87 2.64 6.52
N VAL A 270 -8.23 1.41 6.91
CA VAL A 270 -7.33 0.67 7.83
C VAL A 270 -5.95 0.36 7.22
N SER A 271 -5.70 0.63 5.92
CA SER A 271 -4.35 0.72 5.35
C SER A 271 -3.73 2.11 5.50
N ASN A 272 -4.41 3.17 5.04
CA ASN A 272 -3.89 4.56 5.08
C ASN A 272 -4.06 5.28 6.43
N SER A 273 -5.03 4.90 7.24
CA SER A 273 -5.18 5.22 8.65
C SER A 273 -4.36 4.28 9.52
N TYR A 274 -3.82 3.15 9.05
CA TYR A 274 -2.74 2.47 9.80
C TYR A 274 -1.54 3.41 9.99
N TYR A 275 -1.26 4.24 8.98
CA TYR A 275 -0.22 5.29 8.97
C TYR A 275 -0.45 6.37 10.04
N VAL A 276 -1.70 6.77 10.28
CA VAL A 276 -2.08 7.80 11.28
C VAL A 276 -2.33 7.19 12.66
N ILE A 277 -2.97 6.03 12.72
CA ILE A 277 -3.25 5.26 13.93
C ILE A 277 -1.93 4.74 14.52
N MET A 278 -0.98 4.16 13.77
CA MET A 278 0.28 3.71 14.39
C MET A 278 1.20 4.84 14.87
N ARG A 279 1.05 6.07 14.36
CA ARG A 279 1.82 7.22 14.85
C ARG A 279 1.39 7.62 16.26
N ASN A 280 0.10 7.44 16.61
CA ASN A 280 -0.51 7.95 17.85
C ASN A 280 -1.28 6.93 18.69
N SER A 281 -1.47 5.70 18.23
CA SER A 281 -2.38 4.73 18.84
C SER A 281 -1.64 3.54 19.42
N THR A 282 -2.14 3.07 20.54
CA THR A 282 -1.60 1.96 21.30
C THR A 282 -1.99 0.62 20.65
N PRO A 283 -1.28 -0.49 20.94
CA PRO A 283 -1.67 -1.84 20.50
C PRO A 283 -3.08 -2.29 20.96
N ARG A 284 -3.73 -1.53 21.83
CA ARG A 284 -5.11 -1.74 22.29
C ARG A 284 -6.11 -1.21 21.26
N ASP A 285 -5.82 -0.06 20.65
CA ASP A 285 -6.70 0.60 19.69
C ASP A 285 -6.84 -0.20 18.37
N ILE A 286 -5.76 -0.86 17.96
CA ILE A 286 -5.73 -1.75 16.79
C ILE A 286 -6.62 -2.99 17.01
N ARG A 287 -6.66 -3.53 18.24
CA ARG A 287 -7.52 -4.68 18.57
C ARG A 287 -9.00 -4.31 18.59
N CYS A 288 -9.34 -3.13 19.11
CA CYS A 288 -10.71 -2.64 19.12
C CYS A 288 -11.24 -2.38 17.69
N SER A 289 -10.47 -1.70 16.84
CA SER A 289 -10.86 -1.42 15.44
C SER A 289 -11.16 -2.71 14.65
N ASN A 290 -10.32 -3.73 14.79
CA ASN A 290 -10.57 -5.02 14.13
C ASN A 290 -11.75 -5.78 14.74
N GLY A 291 -12.01 -5.64 16.04
CA GLY A 291 -13.20 -6.20 16.68
C GLY A 291 -14.50 -5.60 16.12
N PHE A 292 -14.53 -4.27 15.92
CA PHE A 292 -15.64 -3.60 15.26
C PHE A 292 -15.84 -4.03 13.80
N ALA A 293 -14.75 -4.30 13.07
CA ALA A 293 -14.83 -4.83 11.71
C ALA A 293 -15.47 -6.23 11.65
N LEU A 294 -15.10 -7.12 12.59
CA LEU A 294 -15.68 -8.46 12.69
C LEU A 294 -17.16 -8.42 13.08
N ILE A 295 -17.51 -7.56 14.06
CA ILE A 295 -18.89 -7.34 14.49
C ILE A 295 -19.72 -6.72 13.36
N GLY A 296 -19.16 -5.75 12.61
CA GLY A 296 -19.81 -5.15 11.45
C GLY A 296 -20.07 -6.15 10.32
N MET A 297 -19.11 -7.05 10.04
CA MET A 297 -19.29 -8.15 9.09
C MET A 297 -20.36 -9.15 9.54
N ALA A 298 -20.37 -9.53 10.83
CA ALA A 298 -21.40 -10.39 11.40
C ALA A 298 -22.78 -9.72 11.38
N PHE A 299 -22.84 -8.41 11.63
CA PHE A 299 -24.08 -7.63 11.60
C PHE A 299 -24.63 -7.45 10.18
N LEU A 300 -23.77 -7.19 9.20
CA LEU A 300 -24.15 -7.18 7.78
C LEU A 300 -24.65 -8.56 7.34
N PHE A 301 -23.97 -9.64 7.75
CA PHE A 301 -24.42 -11.00 7.51
C PHE A 301 -25.82 -11.24 8.08
N LEU A 302 -26.09 -10.80 9.32
CA LEU A 302 -27.41 -10.90 9.96
C LEU A 302 -28.48 -10.04 9.28
N ILE A 303 -28.13 -8.84 8.81
CA ILE A 303 -29.03 -7.96 8.04
C ILE A 303 -29.39 -8.62 6.70
N PHE A 304 -28.42 -9.12 5.95
CA PHE A 304 -28.67 -9.77 4.66
C PHE A 304 -29.50 -11.05 4.82
N HIS A 305 -29.27 -11.82 5.88
CA HIS A 305 -30.08 -12.99 6.20
C HIS A 305 -31.47 -12.64 6.73
N GLY A 306 -31.59 -11.54 7.49
CA GLY A 306 -32.82 -11.14 8.18
C GLY A 306 -33.79 -10.30 7.35
N LEU A 307 -33.30 -9.45 6.43
CA LEU A 307 -34.13 -8.44 5.74
C LEU A 307 -34.67 -8.83 4.37
N GLY A 308 -34.30 -9.97 3.77
CA GLY A 308 -34.85 -10.27 2.43
C GLY A 308 -34.58 -11.64 1.79
N GLY A 309 -33.70 -12.48 2.35
CA GLY A 309 -33.28 -13.72 1.68
C GLY A 309 -34.34 -14.82 1.54
N ASN A 310 -35.48 -14.74 2.24
CA ASN A 310 -36.43 -15.86 2.30
C ASN A 310 -37.56 -15.83 1.24
N LYS A 311 -37.73 -14.75 0.46
CA LYS A 311 -38.87 -14.66 -0.48
C LYS A 311 -38.53 -14.57 -1.96
N ALA A 312 -37.27 -14.30 -2.35
CA ALA A 312 -36.91 -14.02 -3.74
C ALA A 312 -35.86 -14.98 -4.35
N ILE A 313 -35.30 -15.91 -3.56
CA ILE A 313 -34.24 -16.80 -4.02
C ILE A 313 -34.79 -18.23 -3.96
N THR A 314 -35.00 -18.83 -5.15
CA THR A 314 -35.34 -20.25 -5.29
C THR A 314 -34.26 -21.13 -4.66
N GLY A 315 -34.63 -22.32 -4.16
CA GLY A 315 -33.77 -23.14 -3.30
C GLY A 315 -32.35 -23.40 -3.83
N GLU A 316 -32.20 -23.55 -5.14
CA GLU A 316 -30.92 -23.86 -5.78
C GLU A 316 -29.91 -22.70 -5.70
N LYS A 317 -30.35 -21.44 -5.87
CA LYS A 317 -29.48 -20.25 -5.73
C LYS A 317 -29.11 -19.95 -4.27
N LYS A 318 -29.86 -20.50 -3.32
CA LYS A 318 -29.61 -20.28 -1.88
C LYS A 318 -28.37 -21.02 -1.41
N ASP A 319 -28.16 -22.24 -1.90
CA ASP A 319 -27.01 -23.07 -1.53
C ASP A 319 -25.71 -22.53 -2.15
N GLU A 320 -25.75 -22.05 -3.39
CA GLU A 320 -24.60 -21.37 -4.02
C GLU A 320 -24.21 -20.10 -3.27
N LEU A 321 -25.19 -19.27 -2.92
CA LEU A 321 -24.95 -18.01 -2.19
C LEU A 321 -24.38 -18.28 -0.79
N LEU A 322 -24.87 -19.31 -0.11
CA LEU A 322 -24.33 -19.75 1.18
C LEU A 322 -22.86 -20.19 1.06
N GLY A 323 -22.52 -20.93 0.01
CA GLY A 323 -21.13 -21.31 -0.31
C GLY A 323 -20.21 -20.09 -0.45
N TRP A 324 -20.65 -19.08 -1.20
CA TRP A 324 -19.90 -17.82 -1.35
C TRP A 324 -19.73 -17.07 -0.02
N TYR A 325 -20.76 -16.97 0.81
CA TYR A 325 -20.66 -16.33 2.12
C TYR A 325 -19.67 -17.04 3.04
N VAL A 326 -19.72 -18.38 3.09
CA VAL A 326 -18.78 -19.18 3.88
C VAL A 326 -17.35 -18.95 3.37
N ALA A 327 -17.13 -18.97 2.06
CA ALA A 327 -15.82 -18.68 1.48
C ALA A 327 -15.30 -17.29 1.86
N ILE A 328 -16.14 -16.25 1.74
CA ILE A 328 -15.79 -14.87 2.14
C ILE A 328 -15.42 -14.82 3.63
N LEU A 329 -16.21 -15.44 4.50
CA LEU A 329 -15.95 -15.48 5.94
C LEU A 329 -14.64 -16.19 6.26
N VAL A 330 -14.37 -17.35 5.65
CA VAL A 330 -13.14 -18.12 5.85
C VAL A 330 -11.92 -17.33 5.38
N VAL A 331 -11.96 -16.72 4.19
CA VAL A 331 -10.85 -15.92 3.66
C VAL A 331 -10.56 -14.71 4.57
N ASN A 332 -11.60 -14.02 5.03
CA ASN A 332 -11.43 -12.89 5.95
C ASN A 332 -10.93 -13.33 7.34
N ALA A 333 -11.39 -14.47 7.86
CA ALA A 333 -10.90 -15.03 9.11
C ALA A 333 -9.41 -15.39 9.01
N LEU A 334 -8.98 -16.01 7.91
CA LEU A 334 -7.58 -16.29 7.64
C LEU A 334 -6.76 -14.99 7.52
N ALA A 335 -7.26 -13.99 6.78
CA ALA A 335 -6.61 -12.68 6.70
C ALA A 335 -6.41 -12.06 8.10
N PHE A 336 -7.41 -12.16 8.97
CA PHE A 336 -7.33 -11.68 10.35
C PHE A 336 -6.29 -12.46 11.18
N VAL A 337 -6.24 -13.79 11.05
CA VAL A 337 -5.20 -14.62 11.72
C VAL A 337 -3.81 -14.18 11.28
N PHE A 338 -3.58 -13.98 9.97
CA PHE A 338 -2.28 -13.54 9.46
C PHE A 338 -1.94 -12.10 9.88
N GLN A 339 -2.92 -11.20 9.97
CA GLN A 339 -2.75 -9.87 10.57
C GLN A 339 -2.30 -9.97 12.02
N ALA A 340 -3.00 -10.80 12.80
CA ALA A 340 -2.68 -11.03 14.21
C ALA A 340 -1.27 -11.61 14.32
N ILE A 341 -0.88 -12.58 13.48
CA ILE A 341 0.49 -13.11 13.44
C ILE A 341 1.46 -11.98 13.11
N PHE A 342 1.23 -11.17 12.07
CA PHE A 342 2.16 -10.10 11.68
C PHE A 342 2.43 -9.11 12.81
N TYR A 343 1.40 -8.65 13.54
CA TYR A 343 1.54 -7.63 14.59
C TYR A 343 1.83 -8.17 15.99
N SER A 344 1.29 -9.34 16.36
CA SER A 344 1.54 -9.96 17.66
C SER A 344 2.95 -10.54 17.76
N SER A 345 3.45 -11.10 16.66
CA SER A 345 4.56 -12.05 16.73
C SER A 345 5.96 -11.43 16.81
N LYS A 346 6.93 -12.33 16.98
CA LYS A 346 8.36 -12.10 16.72
C LYS A 346 8.65 -11.73 15.25
N CYS A 347 7.66 -11.68 14.37
CA CYS A 347 7.82 -11.39 12.94
C CYS A 347 7.57 -9.93 12.59
N HIS A 348 7.07 -9.07 13.49
CA HIS A 348 6.96 -7.65 13.14
C HIS A 348 8.36 -7.05 12.86
N PRO A 349 8.60 -6.41 11.71
CA PRO A 349 9.94 -5.95 11.31
C PRO A 349 10.64 -5.08 12.36
N LEU A 350 9.91 -4.16 13.00
CA LEU A 350 10.44 -3.33 14.10
C LEU A 350 10.87 -4.16 15.32
N LYS A 351 10.05 -5.14 15.75
CA LYS A 351 10.37 -6.00 16.90
C LYS A 351 11.56 -6.90 16.61
N VAL A 352 11.65 -7.44 15.40
CA VAL A 352 12.80 -8.26 14.95
C VAL A 352 14.08 -7.43 15.01
N THR A 353 14.03 -6.22 14.44
CA THR A 353 15.20 -5.36 14.31
C THR A 353 15.66 -4.84 15.66
N TYR A 354 14.72 -4.38 16.50
CA TYR A 354 15.02 -3.97 17.88
C TYR A 354 15.68 -5.09 18.68
N ARG A 355 15.21 -6.35 18.58
CA ARG A 355 15.84 -7.47 19.28
C ARG A 355 17.23 -7.82 18.76
N LYS A 356 17.45 -7.76 17.44
CA LYS A 356 18.79 -7.95 16.86
C LYS A 356 19.74 -6.87 17.35
N TRP A 357 19.29 -5.61 17.34
CA TRP A 357 20.05 -4.47 17.83
C TRP A 357 20.39 -4.62 19.31
N LYS A 358 19.40 -4.91 20.16
CA LYS A 358 19.62 -5.16 21.59
C LYS A 358 20.64 -6.27 21.84
N LYS A 359 20.55 -7.39 21.10
CA LYS A 359 21.54 -8.48 21.18
C LYS A 359 22.95 -8.07 20.76
N LEU A 360 23.08 -7.18 19.77
CA LEU A 360 24.39 -6.66 19.36
C LEU A 360 24.97 -5.73 20.42
N GLN A 361 24.14 -4.87 21.01
CA GLN A 361 24.54 -4.01 22.13
C GLN A 361 24.99 -4.82 23.35
N ASP A 362 24.22 -5.86 23.72
CA ASP A 362 24.55 -6.76 24.82
C ASP A 362 25.88 -7.51 24.56
N ARG A 363 26.13 -7.93 23.30
CA ARG A 363 27.37 -8.63 22.90
C ARG A 363 28.59 -7.72 22.83
N ALA A 364 28.41 -6.45 22.50
CA ALA A 364 29.50 -5.48 22.40
C ALA A 364 30.07 -5.10 23.78
N GLY A 365 29.59 -5.70 24.87
CA GLY A 365 30.06 -5.35 26.21
C GLY A 365 29.68 -3.92 26.60
N VAL A 366 28.75 -3.28 25.88
CA VAL A 366 28.10 -2.02 26.29
C VAL A 366 27.09 -2.33 27.39
N GLY A 367 27.56 -3.07 28.40
CA GLY A 367 26.86 -3.27 29.65
C GLY A 367 26.93 -1.96 30.42
N ARG A 368 25.77 -1.35 30.64
CA ARG A 368 25.56 -0.31 31.65
C ARG A 368 26.50 0.91 31.57
N MET A 369 26.74 1.49 30.39
CA MET A 369 26.86 2.96 30.41
C MET A 369 25.46 3.48 30.64
N GLY A 370 25.29 4.16 31.78
CA GLY A 370 24.02 4.52 32.37
C GLY A 370 23.04 5.02 31.31
N ILE A 371 21.79 4.62 31.50
CA ILE A 371 20.66 5.42 31.07
C ILE A 371 20.88 6.78 31.74
N LEU A 372 21.60 7.68 31.07
CA LEU A 372 21.43 9.11 31.23
C LEU A 372 20.00 9.34 30.78
N THR A 373 19.08 9.12 31.72
CA THR A 373 17.85 9.88 31.75
C THR A 373 18.28 11.32 31.52
N CYS A 374 17.82 11.90 30.42
CA CYS A 374 17.73 13.34 30.32
C CYS A 374 16.82 13.81 31.45
N HIS A 375 17.34 13.88 32.67
CA HIS A 375 16.94 14.89 33.59
C HIS A 375 17.52 16.17 33.01
N GLU A 376 16.64 17.00 32.47
CA GLU A 376 16.85 18.44 32.45
C GLU A 376 17.23 18.87 33.87
N THR A 377 18.53 18.86 34.17
CA THR A 377 19.06 19.74 35.19
C THR A 377 18.93 21.14 34.64
N ASN A 378 17.86 21.80 35.07
CA ASN A 378 17.67 23.23 35.09
C ASN A 378 18.79 23.88 35.91
N THR A 379 20.03 23.86 35.40
CA THR A 379 21.09 24.70 35.92
C THR A 379 20.85 26.09 35.38
N LYS A 380 20.11 26.88 36.18
CA LYS A 380 20.21 28.34 36.16
C LYS A 380 21.68 28.71 36.33
N THR A 381 22.36 28.97 35.22
CA THR A 381 23.59 29.76 35.24
C THR A 381 23.20 31.19 35.57
N ASN A 382 23.31 31.55 36.84
CA ASN A 382 23.46 32.94 37.25
C ASN A 382 24.76 33.45 36.62
N VAL A 383 24.64 34.21 35.54
CA VAL A 383 25.71 35.05 35.01
C VAL A 383 25.78 36.29 35.93
N PRO A 384 26.91 36.56 36.60
CA PRO A 384 27.10 37.84 37.24
C PRO A 384 27.28 38.90 36.15
N ILE A 385 26.33 39.84 36.10
CA ILE A 385 26.44 41.09 35.35
C ILE A 385 27.54 41.91 36.04
N HIS A 386 28.70 41.99 35.42
CA HIS A 386 29.62 43.10 35.68
C HIS A 386 29.09 44.31 34.93
N SER A 387 28.61 45.30 35.69
CA SER A 387 28.42 46.66 35.24
C SER A 387 29.78 47.30 35.01
N ALA A 388 30.02 47.76 33.79
CA ALA A 388 30.91 48.87 33.51
C ALA A 388 30.03 50.10 33.21
N ASP A 389 30.47 51.23 33.75
CA ASP A 389 29.92 52.59 33.76
C ASP A 389 28.83 52.91 34.80
#